data_AF-A0A7R9L965-F1
#
_entry.id   AF-A0A7R9L965-F1
#
_cell.length_a   1.000
_cell.length_b   1.000
_cell.length_c   1.000
_cell.angle_alpha   90.00
_cell.angle_beta   90.00
_cell.angle_gamma   90.00
#
_symmetry.space_group_name_H-M   'P 1'
#
loop_
_entity.id
_entity.type
_entity.pdbx_description
1 polymer ?
#
loop_
_entity_poly.entity_id
_entity_poly.type
_entity_poly.pdbx_seq_one_letter_code
_entity_poly.pdbx_strand_id
1 'polypeptide(L)'
;MLKSEGPKQWVYNELKQMLEINFQCEEKSQPISYVQHLVHTLLLYPIEDVLRVSYRMDEYKPELTTEVLNELNADRMRVRVVGKKYESIVDQTERWYGTKYSFQDIPPEKTKLWLNIGLNERLALPPPNDFIPYNLNVKPIEDNNQIEPQIIRNNEFSRVWYLQDFEYRKPKAYYAFKLTKPSGVVFGNQIDSIEEIVRKLVGVVGEGEPTAHSRDYYIIE
;
A
#
# COMPACT_ATOMS: atom_id res chain seq x y z
N MET A 1 22.58 -8.35 -1.45
CA MET A 1 22.54 -6.88 -1.59
C MET A 1 22.35 -6.22 -0.22
N LEU A 2 21.18 -6.28 0.42
CA LEU A 2 20.94 -5.62 1.73
C LEU A 2 22.00 -5.89 2.81
N LYS A 3 22.40 -7.16 3.01
CA LYS A 3 23.48 -7.53 3.95
C LYS A 3 24.84 -6.91 3.60
N SER A 4 25.12 -6.70 2.32
CA SER A 4 26.38 -6.13 1.82
C SER A 4 26.40 -4.61 1.92
N GLU A 5 25.27 -3.96 1.66
CA GLU A 5 25.16 -2.51 1.70
C GLU A 5 24.95 -1.96 3.12
N GLY A 6 24.39 -2.79 4.00
CA GLY A 6 24.03 -2.44 5.35
C GLY A 6 22.81 -1.51 5.45
N PRO A 7 22.30 -1.28 6.67
CA PRO A 7 21.21 -0.35 6.92
C PRO A 7 21.57 1.06 6.47
N LYS A 8 20.62 1.79 5.88
CA LYS A 8 20.80 3.18 5.44
C LYS A 8 20.01 4.14 6.30
N GLN A 9 20.68 5.15 6.87
CA GLN A 9 20.03 6.14 7.74
C GLN A 9 19.01 7.01 6.99
N TRP A 10 19.27 7.32 5.70
CA TRP A 10 18.33 8.12 4.91
C TRP A 10 16.98 7.41 4.72
N VAL A 11 16.96 6.08 4.54
CA VAL A 11 15.73 5.28 4.48
C VAL A 11 14.95 5.36 5.79
N TYR A 12 15.66 5.26 6.93
CA TYR A 12 15.03 5.42 8.24
C TYR A 12 14.40 6.82 8.40
N ASN A 13 15.10 7.87 7.98
CA ASN A 13 14.61 9.23 8.06
C ASN A 13 13.38 9.45 7.17
N GLU A 14 13.35 8.86 5.96
CA GLU A 14 12.17 8.90 5.08
C GLU A 14 10.97 8.20 5.72
N LEU A 15 11.15 6.99 6.25
CA LEU A 15 10.08 6.27 6.95
C LEU A 15 9.55 7.04 8.16
N LYS A 16 10.45 7.62 8.95
CA LYS A 16 10.10 8.48 10.08
C LYS A 16 9.28 9.69 9.63
N GLN A 17 9.74 10.40 8.61
CA GLN A 17 9.04 11.55 8.06
C GLN A 17 7.65 11.18 7.53
N MET A 18 7.53 10.05 6.81
CA MET A 18 6.25 9.56 6.32
C MET A 18 5.27 9.23 7.46
N LEU A 19 5.75 8.61 8.55
CA LEU A 19 4.92 8.32 9.72
C LEU A 19 4.47 9.59 10.44
N GLU A 20 5.35 10.58 10.57
CA GLU A 20 5.01 11.90 11.14
C GLU A 20 3.94 12.62 10.29
N ILE A 21 4.08 12.59 8.96
CA ILE A 21 3.08 13.14 8.02
C ILE A 21 1.75 12.39 8.17
N ASN A 22 1.78 11.05 8.26
CA ASN A 22 0.58 10.24 8.41
C ASN A 22 -0.18 10.56 9.71
N PHE A 23 0.54 10.78 10.82
CA PHE A 23 -0.06 11.18 12.09
C PHE A 23 -0.71 12.57 12.00
N GLN A 24 -0.01 13.56 11.43
CA GLN A 24 -0.55 14.92 11.28
C GLN A 24 -1.79 14.94 10.34
N CYS A 25 -1.73 14.13 9.29
CA CYS A 25 -2.78 14.03 8.27
C CYS A 25 -3.81 12.93 8.56
N GLU A 26 -3.80 12.34 9.76
CA GLU A 26 -4.71 11.27 10.15
C GLU A 26 -6.16 11.76 10.09
N GLU A 27 -7.00 10.95 9.44
CA GLU A 27 -8.42 11.19 9.29
C GLU A 27 -9.19 10.52 10.43
N LYS A 28 -10.39 11.03 10.74
CA LYS A 28 -11.24 10.41 11.74
C LYS A 28 -11.64 9.02 11.26
N SER A 29 -11.14 7.99 11.94
CA SER A 29 -11.57 6.62 11.74
C SER A 29 -12.97 6.37 12.32
N GLN A 30 -13.62 5.30 11.89
CA GLN A 30 -14.88 4.87 12.49
C GLN A 30 -14.71 4.64 14.01
N PRO A 31 -15.63 5.15 14.86
CA PRO A 31 -15.46 5.11 16.31
C PRO A 31 -15.19 3.71 16.87
N ILE A 32 -15.85 2.68 16.33
CA ILE A 32 -15.69 1.30 16.80
C ILE A 32 -14.28 0.77 16.55
N SER A 33 -13.74 0.98 15.35
CA SER A 33 -12.38 0.56 14.98
C SER A 33 -11.34 1.34 15.79
N TYR A 34 -11.60 2.62 16.03
CA TYR A 34 -10.72 3.46 16.84
C TYR A 34 -10.59 2.94 18.27
N VAL A 35 -11.72 2.71 18.95
CA VAL A 35 -11.71 2.19 20.34
C VAL A 35 -11.03 0.82 20.42
N GLN A 36 -11.30 -0.08 19.46
CA GLN A 36 -10.63 -1.37 19.40
C GLN A 36 -9.11 -1.24 19.29
N HIS A 37 -8.62 -0.37 18.40
CA HIS A 37 -7.19 -0.10 18.26
C HIS A 37 -6.61 0.43 19.58
N LEU A 38 -7.26 1.42 20.21
CA LEU A 38 -6.78 2.03 21.44
C LEU A 38 -6.70 1.02 22.60
N VAL A 39 -7.73 0.18 22.77
CA VAL A 39 -7.76 -0.83 23.84
C VAL A 39 -6.63 -1.84 23.67
N HIS A 40 -6.38 -2.33 22.45
CA HIS A 40 -5.26 -3.23 22.21
C HIS A 40 -3.90 -2.54 22.46
N THR A 41 -3.79 -1.27 22.09
CA THR A 41 -2.55 -0.51 22.27
C THR A 41 -2.26 -0.25 23.76
N LEU A 42 -3.28 0.01 24.57
CA LEU A 42 -3.19 0.19 26.02
C LEU A 42 -2.67 -1.06 26.75
N LEU A 43 -2.80 -2.25 26.17
CA LEU A 43 -2.25 -3.48 26.76
C LEU A 43 -0.73 -3.60 26.58
N LEU A 44 -0.16 -2.86 25.64
CA LEU A 44 1.25 -2.97 25.24
C LEU A 44 2.09 -1.74 25.61
N TYR A 45 1.45 -0.57 25.72
CA TYR A 45 2.15 0.71 25.87
C TYR A 45 1.53 1.60 26.96
N PRO A 46 2.33 2.51 27.56
CA PRO A 46 1.82 3.53 28.47
C PRO A 46 0.75 4.40 27.82
N ILE A 47 -0.20 4.90 28.62
CA ILE A 47 -1.35 5.68 28.14
C ILE A 47 -0.93 6.93 27.38
N GLU A 48 0.21 7.52 27.72
CA GLU A 48 0.77 8.72 27.11
C GLU A 48 1.20 8.51 25.65
N ASP A 49 1.47 7.27 25.25
CA ASP A 49 1.97 6.92 23.92
C ASP A 49 0.92 6.33 22.99
N VAL A 50 -0.26 5.98 23.51
CA VAL A 50 -1.29 5.19 22.80
C VAL A 50 -1.68 5.79 21.44
N LEU A 51 -1.75 7.12 21.33
CA LEU A 51 -2.15 7.79 20.10
C LEU A 51 -1.04 7.86 19.06
N ARG A 52 0.23 7.88 19.48
CA ARG A 52 1.37 8.16 18.61
C ARG A 52 2.25 6.95 18.31
N VAL A 53 2.12 5.87 19.09
CA VAL A 53 3.06 4.74 19.03
C VAL A 53 3.14 4.11 17.64
N SER A 54 2.02 4.03 16.91
CA SER A 54 1.97 3.51 15.53
C SER A 54 2.70 4.38 14.51
N TYR A 55 3.02 5.63 14.88
CA TYR A 55 3.62 6.64 14.01
C TYR A 55 5.01 7.09 14.49
N ARG A 56 5.55 6.45 15.53
CA ARG A 56 6.74 6.93 16.23
C ARG A 56 7.96 6.13 15.85
N MET A 57 9.01 6.82 15.40
CA MET A 57 10.35 6.28 15.24
C MET A 57 11.34 7.18 16.00
N ASP A 58 11.84 6.70 17.13
CA ASP A 58 12.68 7.49 18.04
C ASP A 58 14.17 7.42 17.69
N GLU A 59 14.69 6.19 17.63
CA GLU A 59 16.13 5.93 17.53
C GLU A 59 16.46 5.09 16.30
N TYR A 60 17.53 5.49 15.60
CA TYR A 60 18.09 4.70 14.52
C TYR A 60 19.12 3.72 15.09
N LYS A 61 18.76 2.42 15.10
CA LYS A 61 19.58 1.31 15.61
C LYS A 61 19.97 0.37 14.46
N PRO A 62 21.01 0.70 13.68
CA PRO A 62 21.45 -0.14 12.57
C PRO A 62 21.85 -1.56 13.02
N GLU A 63 22.35 -1.72 14.25
CA GLU A 63 22.72 -2.99 14.84
C GLU A 63 21.54 -3.98 14.90
N LEU A 64 20.36 -3.51 15.34
CA LEU A 64 19.14 -4.34 15.39
C LEU A 64 18.67 -4.72 13.99
N THR A 65 18.81 -3.80 13.03
CA THR A 65 18.45 -4.09 11.63
C THR A 65 19.38 -5.16 11.05
N THR A 66 20.68 -5.07 11.32
CA THR A 66 21.67 -6.07 10.92
C THR A 66 21.42 -7.42 11.60
N GLU A 67 21.07 -7.42 12.88
CA GLU A 67 20.72 -8.64 13.62
C GLU A 67 19.55 -9.37 12.96
N VAL A 68 18.44 -8.66 12.70
CA VAL A 68 17.28 -9.24 12.00
C VAL A 68 17.63 -9.68 10.59
N LEU A 69 18.41 -8.90 9.84
CA LEU A 69 18.86 -9.30 8.50
C LEU A 69 19.67 -10.60 8.54
N ASN A 70 20.50 -10.79 9.56
CA ASN A 70 21.31 -12.00 9.74
C ASN A 70 20.45 -13.23 10.03
N GLU A 71 19.24 -13.09 10.55
CA GLU A 71 18.28 -14.17 10.74
C GLU A 71 17.57 -14.60 9.44
N LEU A 72 17.51 -13.70 8.44
CA LEU A 72 16.93 -13.97 7.13
C LEU A 72 17.90 -14.77 6.24
N ASN A 73 17.95 -16.09 6.46
CA ASN A 73 18.75 -17.05 5.70
C ASN A 73 17.90 -18.22 5.19
N ALA A 74 18.38 -18.89 4.15
CA ALA A 74 17.69 -20.00 3.50
C ALA A 74 17.58 -21.28 4.37
N ASP A 75 18.38 -21.40 5.43
CA ASP A 75 18.33 -22.48 6.42
C ASP A 75 17.26 -22.26 7.50
N ARG A 76 16.83 -21.01 7.75
CA ARG A 76 15.81 -20.64 8.75
C ARG A 76 14.44 -20.33 8.15
N MET A 77 14.23 -20.62 6.87
CA MET A 77 13.00 -20.24 6.16
C MET A 77 11.97 -21.36 6.07
N ARG A 78 10.71 -20.96 5.87
CA ARG A 78 9.61 -21.84 5.47
C ARG A 78 8.98 -21.32 4.19
N VAL A 79 8.87 -22.17 3.18
CA VAL A 79 8.27 -21.81 1.89
C VAL A 79 6.86 -22.39 1.80
N ARG A 80 5.87 -21.55 1.49
CA ARG A 80 4.50 -21.97 1.20
C ARG A 80 4.20 -21.68 -0.26
N VAL A 81 3.76 -22.70 -1.00
CA VAL A 81 3.34 -22.55 -2.38
C VAL A 81 1.84 -22.83 -2.47
N VAL A 82 1.07 -21.89 -3.01
CA VAL A 82 -0.39 -21.98 -3.10
C VAL A 82 -0.80 -21.90 -4.57
N GLY A 83 -1.66 -22.80 -5.01
CA GLY A 83 -2.21 -22.78 -6.37
C GLY A 83 -3.04 -24.01 -6.70
N LYS A 84 -4.09 -23.82 -7.52
CA LYS A 84 -5.01 -24.89 -7.92
C LYS A 84 -4.31 -26.08 -8.60
N LYS A 85 -3.22 -25.81 -9.32
CA LYS A 85 -2.43 -26.84 -10.02
C LYS A 85 -1.84 -27.91 -9.10
N TYR A 86 -1.81 -27.66 -7.79
CA TYR A 86 -1.26 -28.59 -6.80
C TYR A 86 -2.32 -29.47 -6.13
N GLU A 87 -3.61 -29.28 -6.46
CA GLU A 87 -4.70 -30.04 -5.82
C GLU A 87 -4.55 -31.56 -5.98
N SER A 88 -3.98 -32.03 -7.09
CA SER A 88 -3.77 -33.45 -7.36
C SER A 88 -2.57 -34.05 -6.63
N ILE A 89 -1.67 -33.24 -6.06
CA ILE A 89 -0.43 -33.71 -5.43
C ILE A 89 -0.37 -33.48 -3.91
N VAL A 90 -1.40 -32.86 -3.34
CA VAL A 90 -1.53 -32.66 -1.90
C VAL A 90 -2.19 -33.87 -1.25
N ASP A 91 -1.63 -34.33 -0.14
CA ASP A 91 -1.97 -35.61 0.49
C ASP A 91 -2.58 -35.47 1.90
N GLN A 92 -2.58 -34.27 2.45
CA GLN A 92 -3.11 -33.96 3.77
C GLN A 92 -4.29 -33.00 3.68
N THR A 93 -5.13 -33.05 4.70
CA THR A 93 -6.29 -32.16 4.85
C THR A 93 -6.29 -31.62 6.26
N GLU A 94 -6.31 -30.30 6.37
CA GLU A 94 -6.40 -29.62 7.66
C GLU A 94 -7.77 -29.89 8.30
N ARG A 95 -7.77 -30.16 9.60
CA ARG A 95 -8.91 -30.70 10.35
C ARG A 95 -10.13 -29.79 10.35
N TRP A 96 -9.94 -28.49 10.53
CA TRP A 96 -11.02 -27.56 10.84
C TRP A 96 -11.66 -26.94 9.61
N TYR A 97 -10.85 -26.57 8.62
CA TYR A 97 -11.28 -25.90 7.40
C TYR A 97 -11.27 -26.81 6.18
N GLY A 98 -10.76 -28.05 6.30
CA GLY A 98 -10.66 -28.96 5.16
C GLY A 98 -9.66 -28.50 4.10
N THR A 99 -8.72 -27.62 4.45
CA THR A 99 -7.71 -27.13 3.51
C THR A 99 -6.79 -28.28 3.11
N LYS A 100 -6.74 -28.60 1.81
CA LYS A 100 -5.80 -29.60 1.30
C LYS A 100 -4.38 -29.02 1.22
N TYR A 101 -3.39 -29.75 1.74
CA TYR A 101 -1.98 -29.34 1.72
C TYR A 101 -1.05 -30.56 1.74
N SER A 102 0.25 -30.33 1.59
CA SER A 102 1.28 -31.33 1.84
C SER A 102 2.51 -30.66 2.44
N PHE A 103 3.32 -31.44 3.16
CA PHE A 103 4.63 -31.01 3.64
C PHE A 103 5.71 -31.75 2.87
N GLN A 104 6.73 -31.00 2.43
CA GLN A 104 7.90 -31.55 1.78
C GLN A 104 9.12 -30.83 2.33
N ASP A 105 10.15 -31.60 2.66
CA ASP A 105 11.44 -31.03 3.02
C ASP A 105 12.07 -30.38 1.78
N ILE A 106 12.69 -29.23 2.00
CA ILE A 106 13.45 -28.55 0.96
C ILE A 106 14.70 -29.40 0.68
N PRO A 107 14.94 -29.83 -0.57
CA PRO A 107 16.13 -30.61 -0.90
C PRO A 107 17.41 -29.87 -0.47
N PRO A 108 18.37 -30.54 0.21
CA PRO A 108 19.58 -29.90 0.70
C PRO A 108 20.40 -29.18 -0.39
N GLU A 109 20.35 -29.68 -1.62
CA GLU A 109 20.97 -29.07 -2.79
C GLU A 109 20.40 -27.68 -3.10
N LYS A 110 19.09 -27.48 -2.96
CA LYS A 110 18.45 -26.16 -3.15
C LYS A 110 18.84 -25.19 -2.05
N THR A 111 18.87 -25.64 -0.80
CA THR A 111 19.28 -24.79 0.32
C THR A 111 20.74 -24.36 0.17
N LYS A 112 21.65 -25.29 -0.21
CA LYS A 112 23.05 -24.96 -0.52
C LYS A 112 23.16 -23.99 -1.69
N LEU A 113 22.36 -24.15 -2.73
CA LEU A 113 22.33 -23.22 -3.85
C LEU A 113 21.94 -21.81 -3.37
N TRP A 114 20.83 -21.69 -2.64
CA TRP A 114 20.30 -20.40 -2.17
C TRP A 114 21.23 -19.67 -1.20
N LEU A 115 21.94 -20.40 -0.33
CA LEU A 115 22.95 -19.84 0.56
C LEU A 115 24.15 -19.25 -0.20
N ASN A 116 24.46 -19.77 -1.38
CA ASN A 116 25.62 -19.38 -2.19
C ASN A 116 25.25 -18.51 -3.41
N ILE A 117 24.04 -17.96 -3.47
CA ILE A 117 23.66 -17.04 -4.54
C ILE A 117 24.50 -15.76 -4.45
N GLY A 118 25.14 -15.41 -5.56
CA GLY A 118 25.90 -14.16 -5.71
C GLY A 118 25.01 -12.93 -5.80
N LEU A 119 25.63 -11.75 -5.88
CA LEU A 119 24.90 -10.50 -6.10
C LEU A 119 24.27 -10.49 -7.50
N ASN A 120 23.05 -9.99 -7.58
CA ASN A 120 22.36 -9.73 -8.84
C ASN A 120 22.35 -8.22 -9.07
N GLU A 121 22.98 -7.76 -10.15
CA GLU A 121 23.11 -6.35 -10.51
C GLU A 121 21.76 -5.65 -10.76
N ARG A 122 20.69 -6.41 -11.01
CA ARG A 122 19.33 -5.88 -11.17
C ARG A 122 18.66 -5.52 -9.83
N LEU A 123 19.25 -5.92 -8.71
CA LEU A 123 18.75 -5.60 -7.38
C LEU A 123 19.57 -4.45 -6.81
N ALA A 124 18.95 -3.29 -6.65
CA ALA A 124 19.51 -2.12 -6.00
C ALA A 124 18.55 -1.60 -4.94
N LEU A 125 19.05 -0.80 -4.00
CA LEU A 125 18.18 0.03 -3.18
C LEU A 125 17.43 1.04 -4.07
N PRO A 126 16.18 1.39 -3.74
CA PRO A 126 15.49 2.46 -4.44
C PRO A 126 16.27 3.78 -4.25
N PRO A 127 16.15 4.73 -5.20
CA PRO A 127 16.60 6.09 -4.96
C PRO A 127 15.74 6.75 -3.85
N PRO A 128 16.20 7.88 -3.28
CA PRO A 128 15.39 8.69 -2.37
C PRO A 128 14.02 9.04 -2.96
N ASN A 129 13.00 9.10 -2.11
CA ASN A 129 11.61 9.31 -2.54
C ASN A 129 11.27 10.80 -2.67
N ASP A 130 11.29 11.32 -3.90
CA ASP A 130 10.95 12.71 -4.24
C ASP A 130 9.46 13.07 -4.00
N PHE A 131 8.59 12.08 -3.73
CA PHE A 131 7.16 12.30 -3.51
C PHE A 131 6.77 12.52 -2.04
N ILE A 132 7.73 12.51 -1.11
CA ILE A 132 7.45 12.83 0.30
C ILE A 132 7.11 14.34 0.39
N PRO A 133 5.91 14.72 0.85
CA PRO A 133 5.51 16.12 0.88
C PRO A 133 6.32 16.90 1.92
N TYR A 134 6.87 18.04 1.49
CA TYR A 134 7.61 18.97 2.35
C TYR A 134 6.74 20.11 2.91
N ASN A 135 5.56 20.36 2.32
CA ASN A 135 4.66 21.42 2.73
C ASN A 135 3.26 20.84 3.03
N LEU A 136 2.87 20.90 4.31
CA LEU A 136 1.58 20.44 4.80
C LEU A 136 0.62 21.60 5.14
N ASN A 137 0.93 22.82 4.69
CA ASN A 137 0.09 23.97 4.95
C ASN A 137 -1.24 23.86 4.19
N VAL A 138 -2.33 24.03 4.93
CA VAL A 138 -3.69 24.03 4.37
C VAL A 138 -4.02 25.43 3.88
N LYS A 139 -4.48 25.54 2.63
CA LYS A 139 -4.87 26.83 2.04
C LYS A 139 -5.98 27.51 2.87
N PRO A 140 -6.01 28.85 2.95
CA PRO A 140 -7.12 29.56 3.60
C PRO A 140 -8.45 29.23 2.90
N ILE A 141 -9.54 29.24 3.66
CA ILE A 141 -10.89 29.09 3.10
C ILE A 141 -11.18 30.37 2.31
N GLU A 142 -11.65 30.22 1.08
CA GLU A 142 -12.11 31.36 0.29
C GLU A 142 -13.42 31.91 0.87
N ASP A 143 -13.65 33.22 0.86
CA ASP A 143 -14.82 33.88 1.49
C ASP A 143 -16.19 33.46 0.90
N ASN A 144 -16.17 32.62 -0.13
CA ASN A 144 -17.34 32.06 -0.78
C ASN A 144 -17.77 30.78 -0.03
N ASN A 145 -18.68 30.92 0.93
CA ASN A 145 -19.25 29.86 1.77
C ASN A 145 -20.05 28.79 0.99
N GLN A 146 -19.39 28.06 0.10
CA GLN A 146 -20.00 27.00 -0.70
C GLN A 146 -19.96 25.67 0.04
N ILE A 147 -21.14 25.12 0.31
CA ILE A 147 -21.32 23.85 1.03
C ILE A 147 -21.45 22.68 0.03
N GLU A 148 -21.73 22.98 -1.25
CA GLU A 148 -21.97 21.99 -2.31
C GLU A 148 -21.02 22.18 -3.50
N PRO A 149 -20.63 21.10 -4.21
CA PRO A 149 -19.76 21.18 -5.37
C PRO A 149 -20.31 22.08 -6.48
N GLN A 150 -19.47 22.97 -7.01
CA GLN A 150 -19.83 23.87 -8.09
C GLN A 150 -19.17 23.50 -9.41
N ILE A 151 -19.87 23.77 -10.50
CA ILE A 151 -19.32 23.64 -11.84
C ILE A 151 -18.44 24.87 -12.12
N ILE A 152 -17.12 24.68 -12.18
CA ILE A 152 -16.16 25.74 -12.54
C ILE A 152 -15.78 25.71 -14.02
N ARG A 153 -16.11 24.62 -14.73
CA ARG A 153 -15.94 24.50 -16.18
C ARG A 153 -16.99 23.58 -16.77
N ASN A 154 -17.63 24.00 -17.85
CA ASN A 154 -18.58 23.19 -18.60
C ASN A 154 -18.49 23.54 -20.09
N ASN A 155 -17.89 22.66 -20.88
CA ASN A 155 -17.79 22.79 -22.32
C ASN A 155 -17.93 21.42 -23.00
N GLU A 156 -17.86 21.39 -24.33
CA GLU A 156 -18.03 20.16 -25.14
C GLU A 156 -17.04 19.05 -24.77
N PHE A 157 -15.88 19.40 -24.21
CA PHE A 157 -14.81 18.45 -23.87
C PHE A 157 -14.83 17.99 -22.41
N SER A 158 -15.41 18.77 -21.49
CA SER A 158 -15.30 18.49 -20.07
C SER A 158 -16.30 19.24 -19.19
N ARG A 159 -16.63 18.59 -18.07
CA ARG A 159 -17.30 19.21 -16.93
C ARG A 159 -16.45 19.03 -15.68
N VAL A 160 -16.11 20.12 -15.01
CA VAL A 160 -15.28 20.12 -13.80
C VAL A 160 -16.11 20.64 -12.63
N TRP A 161 -16.22 19.79 -11.62
CA TRP A 161 -16.83 20.12 -10.33
C TRP A 161 -15.72 20.40 -9.32
N TYR A 162 -15.89 21.43 -8.50
CA TYR A 162 -14.95 21.83 -7.47
C TYR A 162 -15.68 22.14 -6.17
N LEU A 163 -15.13 21.66 -5.07
CA LEU A 163 -15.52 22.01 -3.71
C LEU A 163 -14.23 22.12 -2.89
N GLN A 164 -14.00 23.27 -2.25
CA GLN A 164 -12.91 23.40 -1.29
C GLN A 164 -13.32 22.71 0.01
N ASP A 165 -12.45 21.88 0.58
CA ASP A 165 -12.67 21.31 1.91
C ASP A 165 -12.61 22.41 2.98
N PHE A 166 -13.75 22.65 3.62
CA PHE A 166 -13.90 23.55 4.76
C PHE A 166 -14.09 22.78 6.08
N GLU A 167 -14.36 21.46 6.04
CA GLU A 167 -14.70 20.66 7.22
C GLU A 167 -13.48 19.99 7.84
N TYR A 168 -12.71 19.23 7.04
CA TYR A 168 -11.64 18.39 7.55
C TYR A 168 -10.31 19.14 7.67
N ARG A 169 -10.11 20.14 6.80
CA ARG A 169 -8.97 21.07 6.82
C ARG A 169 -7.64 20.30 6.87
N LYS A 170 -7.51 19.27 6.03
CA LYS A 170 -6.29 18.47 5.87
C LYS A 170 -5.55 18.86 4.59
N PRO A 171 -4.22 18.68 4.50
CA PRO A 171 -3.44 18.98 3.29
C PRO A 171 -3.61 17.86 2.25
N LYS A 172 -4.85 17.53 1.93
CA LYS A 172 -5.25 16.46 1.01
C LYS A 172 -6.25 17.03 0.00
N ALA A 173 -6.20 16.51 -1.21
CA ALA A 173 -7.17 16.83 -2.26
C ALA A 173 -7.59 15.53 -2.94
N TYR A 174 -8.88 15.42 -3.26
CA TYR A 174 -9.43 14.29 -3.99
C TYR A 174 -9.69 14.69 -5.43
N TYR A 175 -9.13 13.93 -6.37
CA TYR A 175 -9.32 14.13 -7.80
C TYR A 175 -10.00 12.89 -8.39
N ALA A 176 -11.21 13.06 -8.92
CA ALA A 176 -11.93 12.01 -9.63
C ALA A 176 -12.14 12.40 -11.09
N PHE A 177 -11.87 11.46 -11.99
CA PHE A 177 -12.01 11.65 -13.43
C PHE A 177 -12.97 10.59 -13.98
N LYS A 178 -14.04 11.04 -14.64
CA LYS A 178 -14.91 10.18 -15.45
C LYS A 178 -14.65 10.49 -16.92
N LEU A 179 -14.04 9.55 -17.63
CA LEU A 179 -13.80 9.65 -19.07
C LEU A 179 -14.94 8.97 -19.81
N THR A 180 -15.66 9.73 -20.63
CA THR A 180 -16.80 9.22 -21.41
C THR A 180 -16.42 9.13 -22.88
N LYS A 181 -16.61 7.96 -23.49
CA LYS A 181 -16.50 7.79 -24.95
C LYS A 181 -17.82 8.22 -25.60
N PRO A 182 -17.80 8.96 -26.73
CA PRO A 182 -19.03 9.42 -27.39
C PRO A 182 -19.96 8.30 -27.90
N SER A 183 -19.43 7.10 -28.19
CA SER A 183 -20.24 5.96 -28.65
C SER A 183 -20.91 5.27 -27.46
N GLY A 184 -22.17 5.63 -27.20
CA GLY A 184 -22.94 5.31 -25.98
C GLY A 184 -23.29 3.84 -25.69
N VAL A 185 -22.66 2.84 -26.31
CA VAL A 185 -22.79 1.43 -25.93
C VAL A 185 -21.49 0.71 -26.23
N VAL A 186 -20.85 0.15 -25.20
CA VAL A 186 -19.67 -0.72 -25.35
C VAL A 186 -20.18 -2.17 -25.36
N PHE A 187 -20.14 -2.83 -26.51
CA PHE A 187 -20.39 -4.28 -26.59
C PHE A 187 -19.22 -5.05 -25.94
N GLY A 188 -19.47 -6.23 -25.37
CA GLY A 188 -18.50 -6.98 -24.53
C GLY A 188 -17.05 -7.00 -25.02
N ASN A 189 -16.81 -7.21 -26.32
CA ASN A 189 -15.46 -7.26 -26.89
C ASN A 189 -14.67 -5.93 -26.78
N GLN A 190 -15.35 -4.79 -26.67
CA GLN A 190 -14.70 -3.48 -26.47
C GLN A 190 -14.42 -3.19 -24.99
N ILE A 191 -15.16 -3.82 -24.06
CA ILE A 191 -14.92 -3.68 -22.62
C ILE A 191 -13.57 -4.33 -22.27
N ASP A 192 -13.35 -5.56 -22.76
CA ASP A 192 -12.10 -6.31 -22.54
C ASP A 192 -10.87 -5.53 -23.04
N SER A 193 -10.99 -4.84 -24.18
CA SER A 193 -9.92 -4.03 -24.75
C SER A 193 -9.60 -2.78 -23.90
N ILE A 194 -10.61 -2.11 -23.33
CA ILE A 194 -10.40 -0.94 -22.47
C ILE A 194 -9.77 -1.37 -21.14
N GLU A 195 -10.26 -2.46 -20.54
CA GLU A 195 -9.66 -3.00 -19.31
C GLU A 195 -8.20 -3.40 -19.53
N GLU A 196 -7.86 -4.01 -20.67
CA GLU A 196 -6.48 -4.36 -21.00
C GLU A 196 -5.60 -3.11 -21.17
N ILE A 197 -6.11 -2.04 -21.81
CA ILE A 197 -5.39 -0.78 -21.94
C ILE A 197 -5.15 -0.15 -20.56
N VAL A 198 -6.18 -0.07 -19.71
CA VAL A 198 -6.04 0.46 -18.34
C VAL A 198 -5.06 -0.38 -17.55
N ARG A 199 -5.13 -1.71 -17.63
CA ARG A 199 -4.19 -2.62 -16.95
C ARG A 199 -2.75 -2.43 -17.44
N LYS A 200 -2.55 -2.25 -18.76
CA LYS A 200 -1.23 -1.94 -19.34
C LYS A 200 -0.73 -0.58 -18.86
N LEU A 201 -1.57 0.45 -18.83
CA LEU A 201 -1.19 1.77 -18.34
C LEU A 201 -0.84 1.74 -16.85
N VAL A 202 -1.66 1.09 -16.02
CA VAL A 202 -1.38 0.92 -14.58
C VAL A 202 -0.10 0.11 -14.36
N GLY A 203 0.09 -1.00 -15.10
CA GLY A 203 1.31 -1.80 -15.01
C GLY A 203 2.57 -1.12 -15.55
N VAL A 204 2.42 -0.07 -16.36
CA VAL A 204 3.53 0.79 -16.81
C VAL A 204 3.83 1.90 -15.79
N VAL A 205 2.82 2.34 -15.03
CA VAL A 205 2.93 3.43 -14.04
C VAL A 205 3.29 2.92 -12.64
N GLY A 206 2.95 1.68 -12.28
CA GLY A 206 3.27 1.07 -11.00
C GLY A 206 3.79 -0.36 -11.14
N GLU A 207 4.79 -0.71 -10.34
CA GLU A 207 5.24 -2.10 -10.17
C GLU A 207 4.27 -2.96 -9.30
N GLY A 208 3.00 -2.55 -9.15
CA GLY A 208 2.00 -3.22 -8.31
C GLY A 208 0.68 -3.48 -9.04
N GLU A 209 0.08 -4.66 -8.81
CA GLU A 209 -1.27 -4.96 -9.30
C GLU A 209 -2.31 -4.01 -8.68
N PRO A 210 -3.38 -3.63 -9.40
CA PRO A 210 -4.46 -2.83 -8.85
C PRO A 210 -5.16 -3.55 -7.70
N THR A 211 -5.13 -2.96 -6.51
CA THR A 211 -5.85 -3.44 -5.32
C THR A 211 -7.36 -3.46 -5.56
N ALA A 212 -8.05 -4.48 -5.05
CA ALA A 212 -9.47 -4.76 -5.28
C ALA A 212 -10.45 -3.60 -5.02
N HIS A 213 -10.06 -2.57 -4.26
CA HIS A 213 -10.89 -1.39 -3.99
C HIS A 213 -11.14 -0.50 -5.23
N SER A 214 -10.42 -0.71 -6.34
CA SER A 214 -10.69 -0.01 -7.60
C SER A 214 -11.89 -0.56 -8.38
N ARG A 215 -12.53 -1.64 -7.90
CA ARG A 215 -13.66 -2.32 -8.58
C ARG A 215 -15.04 -1.89 -8.10
N ASP A 216 -15.14 -1.14 -6.99
CA ASP A 216 -16.41 -0.93 -6.29
C ASP A 216 -17.07 0.45 -6.53
N TYR A 217 -16.77 1.12 -7.65
CA TYR A 217 -17.56 2.28 -8.07
C TYR A 217 -18.66 1.82 -9.04
N TYR A 218 -19.74 1.30 -8.45
CA TYR A 218 -20.98 1.04 -9.19
C TYR A 218 -21.52 2.34 -9.81
N ILE A 219 -21.91 2.24 -11.08
CA ILE A 219 -22.76 3.23 -11.73
C ILE A 219 -24.12 3.15 -11.02
N ILE A 220 -24.42 4.14 -10.19
CA ILE A 220 -25.79 4.41 -9.77
C ILE A 220 -26.41 5.21 -10.92
N GLU A 221 -27.37 4.61 -11.61
CA GLU A 221 -28.31 5.32 -12.49
C GLU A 221 -29.34 6.12 -11.69
#